data_AF-A0AA35RTM0-F1
#
_entry.id   AF-A0AA35RTM0-F1
#
_cell.length_a   1.000
_cell.length_b   1.000
_cell.length_c   1.000
_cell.angle_alpha   90.00
_cell.angle_beta   90.00
_cell.angle_gamma   90.00
#
_symmetry.space_group_name_H-M   'P 1'
#
loop_
_entity.id
_entity.type
_entity.pdbx_description
1 polymer ?
#
loop_
_entity_poly.entity_id
_entity_poly.type
_entity_poly.pdbx_seq_one_letter_code
_entity_poly.pdbx_strand_id
1 'polypeptide(L)'
;MIFDGREFTYAQISQRVNRLANAMAELGVTPGDRIATMQVNSHRSIELYFAAAQLDAVYVPINFRAKTDELHQMLRIAEPTCLLWRAVSGVCWGKRNLFGCPRTG
;
A
#
# COMPACT_ATOMS: atom_id res chain seq x y z
N MET A 1 -13.35 3.25 14.24
CA MET A 1 -12.44 2.11 13.98
C MET A 1 -11.61 1.88 15.23
N ILE A 2 -11.43 0.62 15.65
CA ILE A 2 -10.64 0.28 16.84
C ILE A 2 -9.48 -0.62 16.43
N PHE A 3 -8.26 -0.28 16.86
CA PHE A 3 -7.07 -1.08 16.59
C PHE A 3 -6.07 -0.93 17.74
N ASP A 4 -5.60 -2.05 18.31
CA ASP A 4 -4.57 -2.07 19.37
C ASP A 4 -4.90 -1.14 20.56
N GLY A 5 -6.14 -1.24 21.06
CA GLY A 5 -6.63 -0.40 22.17
C GLY A 5 -6.86 1.08 21.83
N ARG A 6 -6.66 1.50 20.57
CA ARG A 6 -6.92 2.86 20.11
C ARG A 6 -8.20 2.95 19.33
N GLU A 7 -8.97 3.98 19.63
CA GLU A 7 -10.17 4.33 18.88
C GLU A 7 -9.88 5.48 17.92
N PHE A 8 -10.44 5.37 16.72
CA PHE A 8 -10.37 6.38 15.69
C PHE A 8 -11.79 6.76 15.27
N THR A 9 -12.08 8.05 15.31
CA THR A 9 -13.32 8.58 14.75
C THR A 9 -13.29 8.54 13.24
N TYR A 10 -14.47 8.57 12.61
CA TYR A 10 -14.57 8.62 11.15
C TYR A 10 -13.82 9.84 10.57
N ALA A 11 -13.96 11.01 11.20
CA ALA A 11 -13.28 12.23 10.78
C ALA A 11 -11.74 12.10 10.85
N GLN A 12 -11.21 11.45 11.89
CA GLN A 12 -9.77 11.21 12.01
C GLN A 12 -9.25 10.28 10.90
N ILE A 13 -10.01 9.23 10.56
CA ILE A 13 -9.65 8.33 9.46
C ILE A 13 -9.74 9.05 8.13
N SER A 14 -10.82 9.78 7.86
CA SER A 14 -10.98 10.55 6.62
C SER A 14 -9.83 11.54 6.41
N GLN A 15 -9.42 12.27 7.45
CA GLN A 15 -8.26 13.17 7.34
C GLN A 15 -6.96 12.44 7.02
N ARG A 16 -6.74 11.25 7.59
CA ARG A 16 -5.54 10.44 7.34
C ARG A 16 -5.54 9.85 5.94
N VAL A 17 -6.69 9.36 5.50
CA VAL A 17 -6.94 8.86 4.14
C VAL A 17 -6.65 9.96 3.11
N ASN A 18 -7.21 11.17 3.30
CA ASN A 18 -6.99 12.27 2.35
C ASN A 18 -5.51 12.65 2.25
N ARG A 19 -4.78 12.69 3.37
CA ARG A 19 -3.33 12.95 3.35
C ARG A 19 -2.57 11.86 2.61
N LEU A 20 -2.95 10.60 2.80
CA LEU A 20 -2.31 9.48 2.12
C LEU A 20 -2.62 9.50 0.61
N ALA A 21 -3.87 9.76 0.22
CA ALA A 21 -4.28 9.89 -1.17
C ALA A 21 -3.52 11.02 -1.87
N ASN A 22 -3.39 12.20 -1.24
CA ASN A 22 -2.60 13.30 -1.79
C ASN A 22 -1.13 12.90 -1.99
N ALA A 23 -0.51 12.26 -1.00
CA ALA A 23 0.87 11.79 -1.13
C ALA A 23 1.03 10.75 -2.26
N MET A 24 0.05 9.85 -2.43
CA MET A 24 0.06 8.88 -3.52
C MET A 24 -0.13 9.54 -4.89
N ALA A 25 -0.99 10.56 -5.00
CA ALA A 25 -1.15 11.35 -6.21
C ALA A 25 0.11 12.12 -6.58
N GLU A 26 0.80 12.73 -5.60
CA GLU A 26 2.09 13.40 -5.79
C GLU A 26 3.19 12.44 -6.29
N LEU A 27 3.11 11.17 -5.89
CA LEU A 27 3.98 10.09 -6.39
C LEU A 27 3.57 9.57 -7.78
N GLY A 28 2.54 10.16 -8.39
CA GLY A 28 2.07 9.85 -9.73
C GLY A 28 1.26 8.57 -9.81
N VAL A 29 0.47 8.25 -8.78
CA VAL A 29 -0.63 7.29 -8.88
C VAL A 29 -1.77 7.93 -9.66
N THR A 30 -2.25 7.25 -10.70
CA THR A 30 -3.37 7.71 -11.52
C THR A 30 -4.56 6.74 -11.45
N PRO A 31 -5.78 7.19 -11.79
CA PRO A 31 -6.92 6.30 -11.94
C PRO A 31 -6.60 5.06 -12.78
N GLY A 32 -7.03 3.90 -12.30
CA GLY A 32 -6.75 2.60 -12.92
C GLY A 32 -5.40 1.96 -12.54
N ASP A 33 -4.52 2.67 -11.82
CA ASP A 33 -3.27 2.07 -11.34
C ASP A 33 -3.53 0.96 -10.34
N ARG A 34 -2.81 -0.16 -10.49
CA ARG A 34 -2.88 -1.30 -9.58
C ARG A 34 -1.81 -1.16 -8.52
N ILE A 35 -2.22 -1.01 -7.27
CA ILE A 35 -1.35 -0.77 -6.13
C ILE A 35 -1.26 -2.07 -5.35
N ALA A 36 -0.15 -2.78 -5.51
CA ALA A 36 0.14 -3.95 -4.70
C ALA A 36 0.50 -3.51 -3.28
N THR A 37 -0.05 -4.19 -2.28
CA THR A 37 0.17 -3.85 -0.87
C THR A 37 0.58 -5.08 -0.09
N MET A 38 1.73 -4.99 0.58
CA MET A 38 2.24 -6.02 1.48
C MET A 38 2.30 -5.43 2.88
N GLN A 39 1.19 -5.56 3.61
CA GLN A 39 1.03 -5.00 4.94
C GLN A 39 0.48 -6.05 5.91
N VAL A 40 0.84 -5.90 7.18
CA VAL A 40 0.17 -6.60 8.27
C VAL A 40 -1.20 -5.96 8.56
N ASN A 41 -2.11 -6.70 9.19
CA ASN A 41 -3.38 -6.16 9.64
C ASN A 41 -3.14 -4.99 10.59
N SER A 42 -3.48 -3.78 10.12
CA SER A 42 -3.27 -2.53 10.85
C SER A 42 -4.28 -1.48 10.40
N HIS A 43 -4.46 -0.45 11.23
CA HIS A 43 -5.24 0.74 10.86
C HIS A 43 -4.78 1.37 9.53
N ARG A 44 -3.48 1.31 9.23
CA ARG A 44 -2.89 1.86 8.00
C ARG A 44 -3.31 1.10 6.74
N SER A 45 -3.57 -0.20 6.85
CA SER A 45 -4.02 -1.01 5.71
C SER A 45 -5.42 -0.57 5.26
N ILE A 46 -6.28 -0.23 6.22
CA ILE A 46 -7.61 0.32 5.96
C ILE A 46 -7.50 1.74 5.36
N GLU A 47 -6.62 2.58 5.91
CA GLU A 47 -6.36 3.91 5.34
C GLU A 47 -5.91 3.83 3.89
N LEU A 48 -5.03 2.88 3.58
CA LEU A 48 -4.52 2.67 2.23
C LEU A 48 -5.57 2.17 1.24
N TYR A 49 -6.45 1.27 1.69
CA TYR A 49 -7.60 0.84 0.91
C TYR A 49 -8.49 2.01 0.50
N PHE A 50 -8.86 2.88 1.46
CA PHE A 50 -9.68 4.06 1.17
C PHE A 50 -8.93 5.11 0.34
N ALA A 51 -7.62 5.28 0.54
CA ALA A 51 -6.82 6.22 -0.23
C ALA A 51 -6.72 5.79 -1.70
N ALA A 52 -6.53 4.49 -1.97
CA ALA A 52 -6.58 3.95 -3.32
C ALA A 52 -7.95 4.16 -3.96
N ALA A 53 -9.03 3.91 -3.21
CA ALA A 53 -10.39 4.14 -3.68
C ALA A 53 -10.67 5.62 -4.01
N GLN A 54 -10.13 6.57 -3.24
CA GLN A 54 -10.26 8.01 -3.54
C GLN A 54 -9.54 8.44 -4.82
N LEU A 55 -8.51 7.71 -5.24
CA LEU A 55 -7.73 8.00 -6.44
C LEU A 55 -8.21 7.21 -7.67
N ASP A 56 -9.34 6.50 -7.56
CA ASP A 56 -9.82 5.54 -8.56
C ASP A 56 -8.76 4.48 -8.93
N ALA A 57 -7.89 4.15 -7.97
CA ALA A 57 -6.84 3.15 -8.11
C ALA A 57 -7.29 1.80 -7.55
N VAL A 58 -6.73 0.72 -8.09
CA VAL A 58 -7.06 -0.65 -7.70
C VAL A 58 -6.16 -1.10 -6.56
N TYR A 59 -6.76 -1.34 -5.40
CA TYR A 59 -6.05 -1.91 -4.24
C TYR A 59 -5.86 -3.42 -4.42
N VAL A 60 -4.61 -3.89 -4.42
CA VAL A 60 -4.26 -5.31 -4.54
C VAL A 60 -3.57 -5.78 -3.25
N PRO A 61 -4.28 -6.50 -2.36
CA PRO A 61 -3.67 -7.06 -1.16
C PRO A 61 -2.83 -8.30 -1.50
N ILE A 62 -1.55 -8.27 -1.14
CA ILE A 62 -0.63 -9.39 -1.31
C ILE A 62 -0.29 -9.96 0.07
N ASN A 63 -0.47 -11.26 0.21
CA ASN A 63 -0.16 -11.95 1.45
C ASN A 63 1.37 -11.99 1.67
N PHE A 64 1.85 -11.31 2.70
CA PHE A 64 3.27 -11.30 3.07
C PHE A 64 3.81 -12.65 3.55
N ARG A 65 2.93 -13.62 3.87
CA ARG A 65 3.31 -14.99 4.28
C ARG A 65 3.39 -15.97 3.11
N ALA A 66 3.05 -15.54 1.90
CA ALA A 66 3.14 -16.38 0.71
C ALA A 66 4.60 -16.78 0.45
N LYS A 67 4.81 -17.97 -0.10
CA LYS A 67 6.16 -18.39 -0.53
C LYS A 67 6.63 -17.51 -1.69
N THR A 68 7.94 -17.43 -1.90
CA THR A 68 8.52 -16.61 -2.97
C THR A 68 7.92 -16.91 -4.35
N ASP A 69 7.73 -18.18 -4.69
CA ASP A 69 7.15 -18.57 -5.98
C ASP A 69 5.68 -18.12 -6.14
N GLU A 70 4.89 -18.24 -5.06
CA GLU A 70 3.50 -17.78 -5.02
C GLU A 70 3.43 -16.24 -5.15
N LEU A 71 4.35 -15.52 -4.50
CA LEU A 71 4.47 -14.07 -4.61
C LEU A 71 4.78 -13.65 -6.05
N HIS A 72 5.69 -14.34 -6.73
CA HIS A 72 5.98 -14.09 -8.13
C HIS A 72 4.76 -14.31 -9.02
N GLN A 73 3.99 -15.38 -8.79
CA GLN A 73 2.76 -15.62 -9.53
C GLN A 73 1.71 -14.53 -9.28
N MET A 74 1.51 -14.12 -8.02
CA MET A 74 0.58 -13.04 -7.67
C MET A 74 0.95 -11.72 -8.35
N LEU A 75 2.23 -11.32 -8.30
CA LEU A 75 2.71 -10.09 -8.95
C LEU A 75 2.60 -10.17 -10.47
N ARG A 76 2.82 -11.35 -11.05
CA ARG A 76 2.68 -11.57 -12.50
C ARG A 76 1.23 -11.47 -12.96
N ILE A 77 0.28 -11.93 -12.17
CA ILE A 77 -1.15 -11.87 -12.51
C ILE A 77 -1.71 -10.46 -12.25
N ALA A 78 -1.34 -9.85 -11.12
CA ALA A 78 -1.86 -8.56 -10.72
C ALA A 78 -1.23 -7.39 -11.48
N GLU A 79 -0.01 -7.56 -12.02
CA GLU A 79 0.73 -6.55 -12.78
C GLU A 79 0.63 -5.13 -12.17
N PRO A 80 1.05 -4.96 -10.91
CA PRO A 80 0.91 -3.68 -10.22
C PRO A 80 1.76 -2.58 -10.87
N THR A 81 1.27 -1.34 -10.81
CA THR A 81 2.05 -0.15 -11.15
C THR A 81 3.06 0.17 -10.06
N CYS A 82 2.68 0.00 -8.79
CA CYS A 82 3.55 0.20 -7.64
C CYS A 82 3.31 -0.83 -6.54
N LEU A 83 4.36 -1.09 -5.75
CA LEU A 83 4.31 -1.92 -4.55
C LEU A 83 4.50 -1.06 -3.31
N LEU A 84 3.56 -1.16 -2.39
CA LEU A 84 3.57 -0.56 -1.07
C LEU A 84 3.85 -1.61 -0.01
N TRP A 85 5.04 -1.56 0.55
CA TRP A 85 5.50 -2.45 1.61
C TRP A 85 5.94 -1.62 2.82
N ARG A 86 5.68 -2.15 4.02
CA ARG A 86 6.22 -1.60 5.26
C ARG A 86 7.53 -2.32 5.57
N ALA A 87 8.67 -1.64 5.41
CA ALA A 87 9.89 -2.11 6.03
C ALA A 87 9.80 -1.86 7.54
N VAL A 88 10.43 -2.76 8.30
CA VAL A 88 10.58 -2.64 9.76
C VAL A 88 11.34 -1.34 10.14
N SER A 89 11.96 -0.67 9.16
CA SER A 89 12.70 0.59 9.28
C SER A 89 12.31 1.72 8.28
N GLY A 90 11.23 1.58 7.48
CA GLY A 90 10.80 2.62 6.51
C GLY A 90 9.86 2.11 5.40
N VAL A 91 9.15 2.99 4.69
CA VAL A 91 8.34 2.58 3.52
C VAL A 91 9.24 2.62 2.29
N CYS A 92 9.33 1.51 1.55
CA CYS A 92 10.11 1.43 0.31
C CYS A 92 9.16 1.22 -0.88
N TRP A 93 9.31 2.03 -1.92
CA TRP A 93 8.49 2.06 -3.13
C TRP A 93 9.27 1.57 -4.34
N GLY A 94 8.61 0.85 -5.25
CA GLY A 94 9.12 0.57 -6.59
C GLY A 94 8.01 0.62 -7.63
N LYS A 95 8.19 1.44 -8.69
CA LYS A 95 7.45 1.29 -9.96
C LYS A 95 8.17 0.26 -10.84
N ARG A 96 7.41 -0.34 -11.76
CA ARG A 96 7.61 -1.46 -12.71
C ARG A 96 9.01 -1.82 -13.29
N ASN A 97 10.15 -1.38 -12.73
CA ASN A 97 11.48 -1.78 -13.22
C ASN A 97 12.71 -1.68 -12.28
N LEU A 98 12.60 -1.58 -10.95
CA LEU A 98 13.81 -1.55 -10.11
C LEU A 98 13.62 -2.25 -8.75
N PHE A 99 14.32 -3.38 -8.55
CA PHE A 99 14.87 -3.79 -7.26
C PHE A 99 15.94 -2.74 -6.87
N GLY A 100 15.51 -1.56 -6.45
CA GLY A 100 16.34 -0.42 -6.08
C GLY A 100 16.05 0.05 -4.67
N CYS A 101 15.96 -0.88 -3.71
CA CYS A 101 16.02 -0.51 -2.30
C CYS A 101 17.48 -0.24 -1.95
N PRO A 102 17.87 0.97 -1.47
CA PRO A 102 19.17 1.13 -0.84
C PRO A 102 19.20 0.15 0.33
N ARG A 103 20.18 -0.76 0.34
CA ARG A 103 20.53 -1.52 1.54
C ARG A 103 20.96 -0.50 2.58
N THR A 104 20.05 -0.05 3.44
CA THR A 104 20.43 0.61 4.69
C THR A 104 21.07 -0.46 5.56
N GLY A 105 22.38 -0.31 5.75
CA GLY A 105 23.16 -1.03 6.76
C GLY A 105 22.80 -0.58 8.17
#